data_AF-A0A9D0UNF5-F1
#
_entry.id   AF-A0A9D0UNF5-F1
#
_cell.length_a   1.000
_cell.length_b   1.000
_cell.length_c   1.000
_cell.angle_alpha   90.00
_cell.angle_beta   90.00
_cell.angle_gamma   90.00
#
_symmetry.space_group_name_H-M   'P 1'
#
loop_
_entity.id
_entity.type
_entity.pdbx_description
1 polymer ?
#
loop_
_entity_poly.entity_id
_entity_poly.type
_entity_poly.pdbx_seq_one_letter_code
_entity_poly.pdbx_strand_id
1 'polypeptide(L)'
;MLPSPPNFNTIPKDQTVKHAFILVLCAIPAFFLSACDSQVSGGSEKAQVENALFNLARMNGCIDCHRINATVIGPSWSAIAERYKDAPREAARALLIDSVKKGSVGKWTTWKGGDGMPPLEKRVSSEHIEQLVDYILSLDPTPNF
;
A
#
# COMPACT_ATOMS: atom_id res chain seq x y z
N MET A 1 7.90 -24.10 11.93
CA MET A 1 6.46 -23.77 12.06
C MET A 1 6.29 -22.26 11.93
N LEU A 2 5.70 -21.79 10.84
CA LEU A 2 5.26 -20.39 10.71
C LEU A 2 3.99 -20.20 11.56
N PRO A 3 3.81 -19.07 12.27
CA PRO A 3 2.54 -18.79 12.91
C PRO A 3 1.45 -18.61 11.84
N SER A 4 0.36 -19.35 11.97
CA SER A 4 -0.78 -19.32 11.06
C SER A 4 -1.42 -17.93 11.03
N PRO A 5 -1.88 -17.45 9.85
CA PRO A 5 -2.67 -16.24 9.80
C PRO A 5 -3.98 -16.41 10.60
N PRO A 6 -4.47 -15.35 11.26
CA PRO A 6 -5.77 -15.38 11.96
C PRO A 6 -6.93 -15.66 10.98
N ASN A 7 -7.99 -16.30 11.49
CA ASN A 7 -9.19 -16.68 10.73
C ASN A 7 -10.19 -15.52 10.65
N PHE A 8 -10.58 -15.12 9.43
CA PHE A 8 -11.39 -13.92 9.15
C PHE A 8 -12.78 -14.21 8.55
N ASN A 9 -13.32 -15.42 8.72
CA ASN A 9 -14.53 -15.89 8.03
C ASN A 9 -15.89 -15.28 8.47
N THR A 10 -15.93 -14.15 9.16
CA THR A 10 -17.20 -13.59 9.69
C THR A 10 -17.46 -12.13 9.35
N ILE A 11 -16.80 -11.56 8.34
CA ILE A 11 -17.05 -10.17 7.92
C ILE A 11 -17.99 -10.15 6.70
N PRO A 12 -19.17 -9.51 6.78
CA PRO A 12 -20.11 -9.44 5.66
C PRO A 12 -19.55 -8.57 4.53
N LYS A 13 -19.56 -9.14 3.32
CA LYS A 13 -19.21 -8.45 2.06
C LYS A 13 -20.45 -7.74 1.52
N ASP A 14 -20.60 -6.45 1.80
CA ASP A 14 -21.49 -5.59 1.02
C ASP A 14 -20.87 -4.23 0.74
N GLN A 15 -20.43 -4.07 -0.50
CA GLN A 15 -20.20 -2.78 -1.14
C GLN A 15 -20.75 -2.88 -2.56
N THR A 16 -22.08 -2.96 -2.67
CA THR A 16 -22.79 -2.76 -3.93
C THR A 16 -23.12 -1.27 -4.13
N VAL A 17 -22.16 -0.49 -4.65
CA VAL A 17 -22.44 0.92 -5.00
C VAL A 17 -23.13 0.97 -6.35
N LYS A 18 -24.46 0.89 -6.31
CA LYS A 18 -25.36 1.14 -7.44
C LYS A 18 -25.44 2.66 -7.65
N HIS A 19 -24.82 3.18 -8.70
CA HIS A 19 -25.14 4.52 -9.21
C HIS A 19 -25.84 4.37 -10.56
N ALA A 20 -27.16 4.16 -10.47
CA ALA A 20 -28.10 4.45 -11.54
C ALA A 20 -28.73 5.82 -11.25
N PHE A 21 -29.24 6.46 -12.32
CA PHE A 21 -29.91 7.76 -12.41
C PHE A 21 -29.00 8.96 -12.60
N ILE A 22 -28.96 9.46 -13.84
CA ILE A 22 -29.48 10.79 -14.21
C ILE A 22 -29.80 10.73 -15.71
N LEU A 23 -31.07 10.50 -16.04
CA LEU A 23 -31.65 10.83 -17.34
C LEU A 23 -31.95 12.34 -17.30
N VAL A 24 -31.00 13.16 -17.76
CA VAL A 24 -31.27 14.57 -18.07
C VAL A 24 -31.40 14.68 -19.59
N LEU A 25 -32.65 14.65 -20.03
CA LEU A 25 -33.08 15.16 -21.33
C LEU A 25 -32.84 16.67 -21.36
N CYS A 26 -31.61 17.07 -21.65
CA CYS A 26 -31.32 18.42 -22.11
C CYS A 26 -31.38 18.41 -23.63
N ALA A 27 -32.42 19.01 -24.19
CA ALA A 27 -32.46 19.38 -25.59
C ALA A 27 -31.24 20.25 -25.90
N ILE A 28 -30.33 19.74 -26.74
CA ILE A 28 -29.13 20.45 -27.18
C ILE A 28 -29.55 21.30 -28.40
N PRO A 29 -29.57 22.64 -28.32
CA PRO A 29 -29.61 23.45 -29.53
C PRO A 29 -28.26 23.31 -30.23
N ALA A 30 -28.31 23.03 -31.52
CA ALA A 30 -27.16 22.91 -32.40
C ALA A 30 -26.35 24.22 -32.44
N PHE A 31 -25.35 24.39 -31.58
CA PHE A 31 -24.24 25.32 -31.76
C PHE A 31 -23.15 24.92 -30.77
N PHE A 32 -22.07 24.33 -31.28
CA PHE A 32 -20.67 24.42 -30.85
C PHE A 32 -19.93 23.14 -31.27
N LEU A 33 -19.37 23.25 -32.47
CA LEU A 33 -18.35 22.39 -33.04
C LEU A 33 -17.04 22.61 -32.26
N SER A 34 -16.72 21.73 -31.30
CA SER A 34 -15.35 21.35 -30.94
C SER A 34 -15.39 20.23 -29.90
N ALA A 35 -15.57 19.00 -30.37
CA ALA A 35 -15.24 17.82 -29.59
C ALA A 35 -13.71 17.64 -29.63
N CYS A 36 -13.02 18.18 -28.62
CA CYS A 36 -11.78 17.58 -28.17
C CYS A 36 -12.11 16.81 -26.89
N ASP A 37 -12.59 15.58 -27.08
CA ASP A 37 -12.49 14.55 -26.06
C ASP A 37 -10.98 14.28 -25.87
N SER A 38 -10.45 14.59 -24.69
CA SER A 38 -9.09 14.22 -24.31
C SER A 38 -9.14 13.64 -22.91
N GLN A 39 -9.59 12.38 -22.86
CA GLN A 39 -8.82 11.27 -22.30
C GLN A 39 -8.02 11.60 -21.03
N VAL A 40 -8.58 11.18 -19.89
CA VAL A 40 -7.92 11.05 -18.60
C VAL A 40 -6.66 10.17 -18.71
N SER A 41 -5.50 10.73 -18.43
CA SER A 41 -4.19 10.06 -18.42
C SER A 41 -3.80 9.66 -16.99
N GLY A 42 -4.50 8.68 -16.41
CA GLY A 42 -4.27 8.20 -15.04
C GLY A 42 -2.94 7.46 -14.78
N GLY A 43 -2.12 7.22 -15.80
CA GLY A 43 -0.85 6.50 -15.68
C GLY A 43 0.32 7.34 -15.16
N SER A 44 0.32 8.66 -15.42
CA SER A 44 1.40 9.53 -14.94
C SER A 44 1.27 9.80 -13.45
N GLU A 45 0.06 9.99 -12.95
CA GLU A 45 -0.21 10.34 -11.54
C GLU A 45 0.18 9.22 -10.58
N LYS A 46 -0.22 7.96 -10.84
CA LYS A 46 0.16 6.81 -9.99
C LYS A 46 1.69 6.69 -9.87
N ALA A 47 2.40 6.79 -10.99
CA ALA A 47 3.85 6.71 -11.00
C ALA A 47 4.51 7.91 -10.27
N GLN A 48 3.97 9.12 -10.37
CA GLN A 48 4.46 10.27 -9.60
C GLN A 48 4.24 10.06 -8.09
N VAL A 49 3.08 9.57 -7.68
CA VAL A 49 2.75 9.26 -6.28
C VAL A 49 3.67 8.16 -5.74
N GLU A 50 3.87 7.07 -6.48
CA GLU A 50 4.79 5.99 -6.09
C GLU A 50 6.23 6.49 -5.95
N ASN A 51 6.70 7.33 -6.89
CA ASN A 51 8.03 7.95 -6.80
C ASN A 51 8.15 8.87 -5.58
N ALA A 52 7.11 9.65 -5.27
CA ALA A 52 7.08 10.49 -4.08
C ALA A 52 7.14 9.66 -2.78
N LEU A 53 6.37 8.58 -2.70
CA LEU A 53 6.37 7.66 -1.56
C LEU A 53 7.70 6.90 -1.41
N PHE A 54 8.32 6.50 -2.52
CA PHE A 54 9.65 5.91 -2.50
C PHE A 54 10.72 6.91 -2.01
N ASN A 55 10.64 8.17 -2.45
CA ASN A 55 11.52 9.23 -1.97
C ASN A 55 11.28 9.51 -0.47
N LEU A 56 10.03 9.49 0.00
CA LEU A 56 9.69 9.59 1.41
C LEU A 56 10.34 8.45 2.22
N ALA A 57 10.25 7.22 1.72
CA ALA A 57 10.89 6.06 2.33
C ALA A 57 12.42 6.20 2.39
N ARG A 58 13.02 6.76 1.33
CA ARG A 58 14.45 7.06 1.29
C ARG A 58 14.87 8.07 2.35
N MET A 59 14.13 9.18 2.46
CA MET A 59 14.43 10.23 3.44
C MET A 59 14.29 9.73 4.89
N ASN A 60 13.38 8.79 5.14
CA ASN A 60 13.17 8.19 6.46
C ASN A 60 14.05 6.93 6.71
N GLY A 61 15.02 6.63 5.83
CA GLY A 61 15.97 5.53 5.98
C GLY A 61 15.39 4.12 5.81
N CYS A 62 14.13 4.00 5.39
CA CYS A 62 13.46 2.69 5.25
C CYS A 62 14.15 1.82 4.20
N ILE A 63 14.72 2.45 3.17
CA ILE A 63 15.42 1.77 2.09
C ILE A 63 16.85 1.35 2.47
N ASP A 64 17.34 1.59 3.68
CA ASP A 64 18.64 1.07 4.07
C ASP A 64 18.56 -0.44 4.32
N CYS A 65 17.40 -0.90 4.84
CA CYS A 65 17.16 -2.29 5.19
C CYS A 65 16.16 -3.01 4.26
N HIS A 66 15.29 -2.26 3.57
CA HIS A 66 14.24 -2.80 2.71
C HIS A 66 14.43 -2.40 1.24
N ARG A 67 13.88 -3.22 0.34
CA ARG A 67 13.65 -2.87 -1.07
C ARG A 67 12.23 -3.25 -1.45
N ILE A 68 11.74 -2.72 -2.56
CA ILE A 68 10.42 -3.07 -3.09
C ILE A 68 10.35 -4.58 -3.37
N ASN A 69 11.30 -5.11 -4.16
CA ASN A 69 11.27 -6.49 -4.68
C ASN A 69 12.47 -7.36 -4.27
N ALA A 70 13.33 -6.88 -3.38
CA ALA A 70 14.51 -7.63 -2.94
C ALA A 70 14.60 -7.68 -1.41
N THR A 71 15.07 -8.82 -0.90
CA THR A 71 15.43 -8.95 0.52
C THR A 71 16.85 -8.44 0.70
N VAL A 72 17.08 -7.61 1.72
CA VAL A 72 18.42 -7.09 2.06
C VAL A 72 18.74 -7.43 3.52
N ILE A 73 18.23 -6.63 4.46
CA ILE A 73 18.27 -6.90 5.91
C ILE A 73 16.86 -7.27 6.38
N GLY A 74 15.86 -6.54 5.90
CA GLY A 74 14.45 -6.86 6.07
C GLY A 74 13.86 -7.59 4.85
N PRO A 75 12.64 -8.12 4.99
CA PRO A 75 11.87 -8.64 3.85
C PRO A 75 11.64 -7.54 2.80
N SER A 76 11.47 -7.95 1.54
CA SER A 76 10.99 -7.01 0.52
C SER A 76 9.59 -6.50 0.87
N TRP A 77 9.27 -5.28 0.47
CA TRP A 77 7.92 -4.75 0.69
C TRP A 77 6.85 -5.57 -0.05
N SER A 78 7.17 -6.10 -1.23
CA SER A 78 6.29 -7.05 -1.92
C SER A 78 6.02 -8.32 -1.13
N ALA A 79 7.02 -8.86 -0.40
CA ALA A 79 6.82 -10.02 0.48
C ALA A 79 5.99 -9.68 1.71
N ILE A 80 6.09 -8.42 2.20
CA ILE A 80 5.18 -7.93 3.26
C ILE A 80 3.76 -7.87 2.71
N ALA A 81 3.55 -7.25 1.54
CA ALA A 81 2.25 -7.17 0.89
C ALA A 81 1.63 -8.56 0.68
N GLU A 82 2.40 -9.50 0.13
CA GLU A 82 1.97 -10.89 -0.10
C GLU A 82 1.53 -11.57 1.21
N ARG A 83 2.29 -11.40 2.29
CA ARG A 83 1.98 -12.02 3.58
C ARG A 83 0.64 -11.55 4.16
N TYR A 84 0.25 -10.30 3.89
CA TYR A 84 -0.95 -9.68 4.46
C TYR A 84 -2.11 -9.55 3.46
N LYS A 85 -1.98 -10.05 2.21
CA LYS A 85 -2.98 -9.87 1.15
C LYS A 85 -4.37 -10.40 1.49
N ASP A 86 -4.45 -11.47 2.27
CA ASP A 86 -5.71 -12.13 2.65
C ASP A 86 -6.24 -11.65 4.01
N ALA A 87 -5.50 -10.76 4.69
CA ALA A 87 -5.93 -10.17 5.95
C ALA A 87 -6.82 -8.93 5.70
N PRO A 88 -7.76 -8.59 6.60
CA PRO A 88 -8.48 -7.34 6.54
C PRO A 88 -7.50 -6.16 6.54
N ARG A 89 -7.66 -5.25 5.58
CA ARG A 89 -6.71 -4.16 5.33
C ARG A 89 -6.40 -3.35 6.59
N GLU A 90 -7.43 -2.94 7.34
CA GLU A 90 -7.25 -2.15 8.56
C GLU A 90 -6.49 -2.89 9.65
N ALA A 91 -6.72 -4.20 9.80
CA ALA A 91 -5.99 -5.01 10.76
C ALA A 91 -4.51 -5.15 10.37
N ALA A 92 -4.23 -5.40 9.09
CA ALA A 92 -2.86 -5.44 8.58
C ALA A 92 -2.15 -4.09 8.74
N ARG A 93 -2.83 -2.99 8.40
CA ARG A 93 -2.35 -1.62 8.54
C ARG A 93 -1.96 -1.32 9.98
N ALA A 94 -2.86 -1.55 10.94
CA ALA A 94 -2.60 -1.31 12.35
C ALA A 94 -1.41 -2.13 12.88
N LEU A 95 -1.32 -3.40 12.53
CA LEU A 95 -0.22 -4.28 12.94
C LEU A 95 1.14 -3.85 12.37
N LEU A 96 1.17 -3.39 11.12
CA LEU A 96 2.38 -2.91 10.46
C LEU A 96 2.83 -1.56 11.03
N ILE A 97 1.90 -0.62 11.26
CA ILE A 97 2.21 0.66 11.93
C ILE A 97 2.82 0.39 13.31
N ASP A 98 2.21 -0.48 14.11
CA ASP A 98 2.73 -0.83 15.44
C ASP A 98 4.14 -1.45 15.34
N SER A 99 4.36 -2.33 14.36
CA SER A 99 5.66 -2.95 14.10
C SER A 99 6.72 -1.91 13.72
N VAL A 100 6.38 -0.90 12.92
CA VAL A 100 7.32 0.19 12.56
C VAL A 100 7.63 1.08 13.75
N LYS A 101 6.62 1.44 14.54
CA LYS A 101 6.79 2.32 15.70
C LYS A 101 7.65 1.68 16.78
N LYS A 102 7.32 0.44 17.15
CA LYS A 102 7.92 -0.28 18.29
C LYS A 102 9.07 -1.22 17.91
N GLY A 103 9.30 -1.41 16.62
CA GLY A 103 10.22 -2.41 16.11
C GLY A 103 9.57 -3.79 15.99
N SER A 104 10.29 -4.71 15.35
CA SER A 104 9.77 -6.05 15.04
C SER A 104 10.89 -7.08 15.11
N VAL A 105 10.77 -8.03 16.03
CA VAL A 105 11.72 -9.14 16.21
C VAL A 105 10.95 -10.46 16.08
N GLY A 106 11.57 -11.49 15.48
CA GLY A 106 11.01 -12.84 15.43
C GLY A 106 9.79 -13.05 14.51
N LYS A 107 9.22 -11.99 13.90
CA LYS A 107 8.13 -12.14 12.92
C LYS A 107 8.62 -12.65 11.56
N TRP A 108 9.90 -12.44 11.23
CA TRP A 108 10.49 -12.69 9.91
C TRP A 108 11.67 -13.68 10.00
N THR A 109 11.44 -14.85 10.62
CA THR A 109 12.48 -15.87 10.90
C THR A 109 13.05 -16.55 9.66
N THR A 110 12.38 -16.48 8.52
CA THR A 110 12.87 -17.05 7.26
C THR A 110 13.71 -16.06 6.44
N TRP A 111 13.96 -14.85 6.94
CA TRP A 111 14.74 -13.81 6.26
C TRP A 111 16.03 -13.48 7.02
N LYS A 112 17.09 -13.10 6.29
CA LYS A 112 18.41 -12.79 6.85
C LYS A 112 18.40 -11.43 7.54
N GLY A 113 18.36 -11.40 8.87
CA GLY A 113 18.42 -10.15 9.65
C GLY A 113 18.06 -10.34 11.12
N GLY A 114 18.70 -11.29 11.79
CA GLY A 114 18.31 -11.84 13.10
C GLY A 114 18.09 -10.82 14.24
N ASP A 115 18.58 -9.59 14.10
CA ASP A 115 18.48 -8.54 15.12
C ASP A 115 17.11 -7.85 15.14
N GLY A 116 16.29 -8.06 14.10
CA GLY A 116 14.97 -7.44 13.95
C GLY A 116 15.00 -5.97 13.52
N MET A 117 13.83 -5.41 13.25
CA MET A 117 13.66 -4.00 12.89
C MET A 117 13.64 -3.14 14.17
N PRO A 118 14.48 -2.09 14.28
CA PRO A 118 14.47 -1.21 15.45
C PRO A 118 13.21 -0.33 15.50
N PRO A 119 12.83 0.20 16.68
CA PRO A 119 11.73 1.16 16.81
C PRO A 119 12.04 2.48 16.10
N LEU A 120 11.10 2.97 15.29
CA LEU A 120 11.28 4.20 14.51
C LEU A 120 10.43 5.38 14.98
N GLU A 121 9.55 5.20 15.97
CA GLU A 121 8.62 6.26 16.43
C GLU A 121 9.30 7.54 16.94
N LYS A 122 10.56 7.46 17.34
CA LYS A 122 11.35 8.63 17.79
C LYS A 122 12.00 9.41 16.65
N ARG A 123 12.06 8.83 15.44
CA ARG A 123 12.79 9.40 14.29
C ARG A 123 11.89 9.70 13.10
N VAL A 124 10.77 8.96 12.97
CA VAL A 124 9.84 9.07 11.85
C VAL A 124 8.47 9.46 12.39
N SER A 125 7.81 10.44 11.76
CA SER A 125 6.47 10.88 12.14
C SER A 125 5.44 9.77 11.95
N SER A 126 4.37 9.76 12.75
CA SER A 126 3.30 8.76 12.58
C SER A 126 2.64 8.86 11.21
N GLU A 127 2.49 10.07 10.67
CA GLU A 127 1.96 10.30 9.32
C GLU A 127 2.82 9.64 8.22
N HIS A 128 4.14 9.79 8.26
CA HIS A 128 5.01 9.16 7.28
C HIS A 128 4.99 7.63 7.43
N ILE A 129 4.94 7.11 8.66
CA ILE A 129 4.81 5.66 8.90
C ILE A 129 3.52 5.15 8.26
N GLU A 130 2.41 5.85 8.47
CA GLU A 130 1.11 5.51 7.93
C GLU A 130 1.10 5.50 6.40
N GLN A 131 1.59 6.57 5.77
CA GLN A 131 1.70 6.67 4.29
C GLN A 131 2.55 5.54 3.70
N LEU A 132 3.67 5.20 4.35
CA LEU A 132 4.58 4.14 3.90
C LEU A 132 3.98 2.74 4.11
N VAL A 133 3.26 2.50 5.20
CA VAL A 133 2.54 1.23 5.41
C VAL A 133 1.43 1.07 4.38
N ASP A 134 0.68 2.13 4.11
CA ASP A 134 -0.38 2.12 3.09
C ASP A 134 0.18 1.82 1.71
N TYR A 135 1.34 2.41 1.38
CA TYR A 135 2.09 2.12 0.16
C TYR A 135 2.53 0.66 0.08
N ILE A 136 3.13 0.11 1.15
CA ILE A 136 3.54 -1.30 1.20
C ILE A 136 2.34 -2.23 0.95
N LEU A 137 1.19 -1.95 1.58
CA LEU A 137 -0.03 -2.74 1.42
C LEU A 137 -0.75 -2.51 0.09
N SER A 138 -0.33 -1.54 -0.73
CA SER A 138 -0.86 -1.34 -2.09
C SER A 138 0.01 -1.97 -3.17
N LEU A 139 1.17 -2.52 -2.82
CA LEU A 139 2.04 -3.18 -3.78
C LEU A 139 1.41 -4.48 -4.25
N ASP A 140 1.41 -4.69 -5.57
CA ASP A 140 1.14 -6.00 -6.12
C ASP A 140 2.31 -6.93 -5.74
N PRO A 141 2.03 -8.10 -5.14
CA PRO A 141 3.07 -9.01 -4.67
C PRO A 141 3.78 -9.77 -5.81
N THR A 142 3.33 -9.59 -7.04
CA THR A 142 3.98 -10.16 -8.22
C THR A 142 5.30 -9.45 -8.52
N PRO A 143 6.41 -10.17 -8.76
CA PRO A 143 7.63 -9.55 -9.22
C PRO A 143 7.37 -8.90 -10.59
N ASN A 144 7.45 -7.58 -10.65
CA ASN A 144 7.59 -6.88 -11.93
C ASN A 144 9.01 -7.16 -12.43
N PHE A 145 9.12 -8.10 -13.38
CA PHE A 145 10.36 -8.43 -14.09
C PHE A 145 10.65 -7.38 -15.18
#